data_AF-A0A1S9CRI9-F1
#
_entry.id   AF-A0A1S9CRI9-F1
#
_cell.length_a   1.000
_cell.length_b   1.000
_cell.length_c   1.000
_cell.angle_alpha   90.00
_cell.angle_beta   90.00
_cell.angle_gamma   90.00
#
_symmetry.space_group_name_H-M   'P 1'
#
loop_
_entity.id
_entity.type
_entity.pdbx_description
1 polymer ?
#
loop_
_entity_poly.entity_id
_entity_poly.type
_entity_poly.pdbx_seq_one_letter_code
_entity_poly.pdbx_strand_id
1 'polypeptide(L)'
;MRGLIMLSAVSIIILTGCTRTARDVENTREMLAGQVVEVEGPEDQYGWLPHLRLTFENNQVSEVYFDYINGDSEKKSQDEEYNSTMQEKTGMSAEDAMKTLRNQLVKVQDPGQIEIIAGATQTSKEFIEMATKAITNFQDGKHSANNYGEDSEVTAAVNRGLGIEEPKTSDNQSSSKYFNGGDGNDATADAGA
;
A
#
# COMPACT_ATOMS: atom_id res chain seq x y z
N MET A 1 69.53 -15.76 -29.94
CA MET A 1 69.22 -16.37 -28.62
C MET A 1 68.48 -15.30 -27.81
N ARG A 2 67.15 -15.36 -27.75
CA ARG A 2 66.33 -15.94 -26.65
C ARG A 2 66.45 -15.18 -25.32
N GLY A 3 65.32 -14.60 -24.87
CA GLY A 3 65.07 -14.02 -23.54
C GLY A 3 64.13 -12.81 -23.65
N LEU A 4 62.79 -12.92 -23.69
CA LEU A 4 61.79 -13.38 -22.71
C LEU A 4 61.39 -12.31 -21.65
N ILE A 5 60.19 -11.75 -21.84
CA ILE A 5 59.13 -11.35 -20.87
C ILE A 5 59.43 -10.28 -19.80
N MET A 6 58.64 -9.20 -19.82
CA MET A 6 57.82 -8.78 -18.67
C MET A 6 56.60 -7.98 -19.13
N LEU A 7 55.46 -8.63 -18.94
CA LEU A 7 54.09 -8.20 -19.14
C LEU A 7 53.71 -7.29 -17.95
N SER A 8 53.23 -6.07 -18.20
CA SER A 8 52.44 -5.32 -17.22
C SER A 8 51.33 -4.58 -17.95
N ALA A 9 50.26 -5.31 -18.23
CA ALA A 9 48.99 -4.75 -18.65
C ALA A 9 48.46 -3.88 -17.50
N VAL A 10 48.61 -2.56 -17.62
CA VAL A 10 47.89 -1.61 -16.77
C VAL A 10 46.42 -1.71 -17.17
N SER A 11 45.69 -2.52 -16.41
CA SER A 11 44.23 -2.60 -16.47
C SER A 11 43.65 -1.27 -15.98
N ILE A 12 43.31 -0.39 -16.92
CA ILE A 12 42.27 0.60 -16.68
C ILE A 12 40.95 -0.09 -17.03
N ILE A 13 40.35 -0.72 -16.04
CA ILE A 13 38.97 -1.16 -16.13
C ILE A 13 38.13 0.11 -16.14
N ILE A 14 37.80 0.58 -17.34
CA ILE A 14 36.73 1.55 -17.53
C ILE A 14 35.45 0.76 -17.25
N LEU A 15 35.07 0.68 -15.98
CA LEU A 15 33.70 0.35 -15.60
C LEU A 15 32.84 1.56 -15.96
N THR A 16 32.56 1.69 -17.25
CA THR A 16 31.44 2.47 -17.76
C THR A 16 30.19 1.76 -17.24
N GLY A 17 29.86 2.01 -15.97
CA GLY A 17 28.60 1.61 -15.39
C GLY A 17 27.51 2.13 -16.32
N CYS A 18 26.60 1.24 -16.72
CA CYS A 18 25.44 1.57 -17.51
C CYS A 18 24.79 2.83 -16.95
N THR A 19 24.91 3.94 -17.66
CA THR A 19 24.14 5.14 -17.37
C THR A 19 22.70 4.78 -17.71
N ARG A 20 21.97 4.23 -16.73
CA ARG A 20 20.51 4.33 -16.74
C ARG A 20 20.22 5.83 -16.79
N THR A 21 19.61 6.27 -17.88
CA THR A 21 19.30 7.68 -18.07
C THR A 21 18.44 8.14 -16.90
N ALA A 22 18.73 9.31 -16.33
CA ALA A 22 17.99 9.85 -15.18
C ALA A 22 16.46 9.89 -15.42
N ARG A 23 16.02 10.01 -16.69
CA ARG A 23 14.60 9.93 -17.09
C ARG A 23 13.96 8.55 -16.86
N ASP A 24 14.70 7.46 -16.97
CA ASP A 24 14.16 6.10 -16.74
C ASP A 24 14.04 5.77 -15.24
N VAL A 25 14.82 6.46 -14.38
CA VAL A 25 14.73 6.36 -12.91
C VAL A 25 13.64 7.28 -12.35
N GLU A 26 13.42 8.46 -12.95
CA GLU A 26 12.33 9.37 -12.59
C GLU A 26 10.96 8.74 -12.90
N ASN A 27 10.75 8.24 -14.12
CA ASN A 27 9.49 7.61 -14.54
C ASN A 27 9.18 6.29 -13.80
N THR A 28 10.20 5.55 -13.34
CA THR A 28 9.99 4.32 -12.55
C THR A 28 9.75 4.63 -11.06
N ARG A 29 10.26 5.74 -10.54
CA ARG A 29 9.88 6.28 -9.21
C ARG A 29 8.46 6.80 -9.20
N GLU A 30 8.03 7.49 -10.25
CA GLU A 30 6.62 7.89 -10.45
C GLU A 30 5.69 6.68 -10.62
N MET A 31 6.16 5.57 -11.23
CA MET A 31 5.41 4.29 -11.32
C MET A 31 5.31 3.48 -10.00
N LEU A 32 6.08 3.82 -8.95
CA LEU A 32 5.93 3.32 -7.57
C LEU A 32 5.13 4.30 -6.67
N ALA A 33 4.67 5.42 -7.24
CA ALA A 33 4.24 6.61 -6.51
C ALA A 33 2.72 6.82 -6.48
N GLY A 34 1.93 5.74 -6.51
CA GLY A 34 0.60 5.80 -5.93
C GLY A 34 0.77 5.80 -4.43
N GLN A 35 0.93 6.98 -3.81
CA GLN A 35 1.01 7.09 -2.36
C GLN A 35 -0.36 6.71 -1.81
N VAL A 36 -0.45 5.65 -1.02
CA VAL A 36 -1.72 5.14 -0.50
C VAL A 36 -1.85 5.48 0.97
N VAL A 37 -3.04 5.93 1.37
CA VAL A 37 -3.42 6.10 2.76
C VAL A 37 -4.70 5.32 3.02
N GLU A 38 -4.65 4.43 4.00
CA GLU A 38 -5.81 3.69 4.51
C GLU A 38 -6.21 4.22 5.89
N VAL A 39 -7.51 4.36 6.11
CA VAL A 39 -8.11 4.78 7.37
C VAL A 39 -9.31 3.89 7.64
N GLU A 40 -9.33 3.29 8.82
CA GLU A 40 -10.49 2.59 9.37
C GLU A 40 -11.09 3.44 10.50
N GLY A 41 -12.42 3.45 10.55
CA GLY A 41 -13.17 4.00 11.69
C GLY A 41 -13.57 2.90 12.67
N PRO A 42 -14.28 3.24 13.76
CA PRO A 42 -14.77 2.24 14.70
C PRO A 42 -15.88 1.39 14.08
N GLU A 43 -15.94 0.11 14.45
CA GLU A 43 -17.05 -0.78 14.09
C GLU A 43 -18.36 -0.26 14.68
N ASP A 44 -19.44 -0.28 13.89
CA ASP A 44 -20.77 0.06 14.37
C ASP A 44 -21.40 -1.07 15.20
N GLN A 45 -22.54 -0.80 15.83
CA GLN A 45 -23.24 -1.77 16.68
C GLN A 45 -23.73 -3.03 15.95
N TYR A 46 -23.68 -3.04 14.61
CA TYR A 46 -24.10 -4.12 13.74
C TYR A 46 -22.90 -4.87 13.13
N GLY A 47 -21.68 -4.58 13.57
CA GLY A 47 -20.48 -5.28 13.11
C GLY A 47 -19.90 -4.74 11.81
N TRP A 48 -20.23 -3.51 11.40
CA TRP A 48 -19.71 -2.91 10.18
C TRP A 48 -18.62 -1.87 10.45
N LEU A 49 -17.45 -2.09 9.87
CA LEU A 49 -16.27 -1.25 9.96
C LEU A 49 -16.15 -0.34 8.73
N PRO A 50 -16.22 0.99 8.86
CA PRO A 50 -15.97 1.90 7.74
C PRO A 50 -14.48 1.86 7.37
N HIS A 51 -14.19 1.63 6.09
CA HIS A 51 -12.85 1.53 5.54
C HIS A 51 -12.70 2.45 4.33
N LEU A 52 -11.79 3.44 4.44
CA LEU A 52 -11.42 4.38 3.39
C LEU A 52 -9.98 4.09 2.93
N ARG A 53 -9.78 4.09 1.61
CA ARG A 53 -8.44 4.13 1.00
C ARG A 53 -8.38 5.25 -0.04
N LEU A 54 -7.38 6.12 0.09
CA LEU A 54 -7.04 7.14 -0.89
C LEU A 54 -5.74 6.75 -1.59
N THR A 55 -5.75 6.78 -2.92
CA THR A 55 -4.53 6.73 -3.74
C THR A 55 -4.23 8.15 -4.20
N PHE A 56 -2.98 8.57 -4.07
CA PHE A 56 -2.51 9.87 -4.51
C PHE A 56 -1.51 9.71 -5.66
N GLU A 57 -1.68 10.50 -6.71
CA GLU A 57 -0.73 10.68 -7.82
C GLU A 57 -0.49 12.17 -8.00
N ASN A 58 0.77 12.58 -8.18
CA ASN A 58 1.13 14.00 -8.32
C ASN A 58 0.54 14.89 -7.21
N ASN A 59 0.54 14.38 -5.97
CA ASN A 59 -0.04 15.04 -4.79
C ASN A 59 -1.56 15.31 -4.88
N GLN A 60 -2.27 14.63 -5.76
CA GLN A 60 -3.73 14.71 -5.92
C GLN A 60 -4.35 13.33 -5.69
N VAL A 61 -5.55 13.29 -5.11
CA VAL A 61 -6.34 12.07 -4.97
C VAL A 61 -6.72 11.57 -6.37
N SER A 62 -6.13 10.46 -6.80
CA SER A 62 -6.42 9.80 -8.07
C SER A 62 -7.51 8.74 -7.95
N GLU A 63 -7.55 8.04 -6.81
CA GLU A 63 -8.55 7.01 -6.53
C GLU A 63 -9.07 7.11 -5.10
N VAL A 64 -10.34 6.75 -4.94
CA VAL A 64 -11.00 6.66 -3.64
C VAL A 64 -11.75 5.34 -3.58
N TYR A 65 -11.46 4.56 -2.56
CA TYR A 65 -12.27 3.44 -2.11
C TYR A 65 -12.88 3.78 -0.76
N PHE A 66 -14.16 3.48 -0.59
CA PHE A 66 -14.88 3.64 0.67
C PHE A 66 -16.02 2.65 0.72
N ASP A 67 -16.08 1.88 1.81
CA ASP A 67 -17.17 0.98 2.12
C ASP A 67 -17.27 0.74 3.63
N TYR A 68 -18.31 0.03 4.05
CA TYR A 68 -18.35 -0.58 5.37
C TYR A 68 -18.19 -2.09 5.20
N ILE A 69 -17.27 -2.67 5.96
CA ILE A 69 -16.88 -4.08 5.87
C ILE A 69 -17.30 -4.82 7.13
N ASN A 70 -17.96 -5.96 6.99
CA ASN A 70 -18.32 -6.80 8.13
C ASN A 70 -17.25 -7.86 8.44
N GLY A 71 -17.44 -8.63 9.51
CA GLY A 71 -16.52 -9.70 9.91
C GLY A 71 -16.31 -10.79 8.84
N ASP A 72 -17.23 -10.94 7.90
CA ASP A 72 -17.15 -11.88 6.77
C ASP A 72 -16.51 -11.26 5.52
N SER A 73 -15.96 -10.03 5.64
CA SER A 73 -15.37 -9.25 4.56
C SER A 73 -16.36 -8.85 3.45
N GLU A 74 -17.66 -8.88 3.73
CA GLU A 74 -18.69 -8.39 2.83
C GLU A 74 -18.79 -6.87 2.89
N LYS A 75 -19.34 -6.28 1.83
CA LYS A 75 -19.45 -4.83 1.64
C LYS A 75 -20.88 -4.39 1.82
N LYS A 76 -21.12 -3.39 2.66
CA LYS A 76 -22.45 -2.80 2.85
C LYS A 76 -22.98 -2.18 1.56
N SER A 77 -22.11 -1.66 0.70
CA SER A 77 -22.51 -1.20 -0.63
C SER A 77 -23.04 -2.32 -1.55
N GLN A 78 -22.71 -3.59 -1.28
CA GLN A 78 -23.12 -4.75 -2.08
C GLN A 78 -24.28 -5.54 -1.44
N ASP A 79 -24.74 -5.15 -0.26
CA ASP A 79 -25.90 -5.75 0.40
C ASP A 79 -27.20 -5.27 -0.27
N GLU A 80 -27.82 -6.13 -1.07
CA GLU A 80 -29.03 -5.80 -1.83
C GLU A 80 -30.22 -5.45 -0.93
N GLU A 81 -30.38 -6.15 0.20
CA GLU A 81 -31.49 -5.94 1.13
C GLU A 81 -31.34 -4.59 1.86
N TYR A 82 -30.13 -4.30 2.34
CA TYR A 82 -29.82 -3.02 2.98
C TYR A 82 -30.01 -1.85 2.01
N ASN A 83 -29.46 -1.96 0.79
CA ASN A 83 -29.58 -0.91 -0.22
C ASN A 83 -31.04 -0.64 -0.59
N SER A 84 -31.83 -1.70 -0.83
CA SER A 84 -33.26 -1.57 -1.15
C SER A 84 -34.02 -0.90 -0.01
N THR A 85 -33.79 -1.36 1.22
CA THR A 85 -34.43 -0.80 2.41
C THR A 85 -34.06 0.67 2.65
N MET A 86 -32.79 1.03 2.46
CA MET A 86 -32.32 2.40 2.61
C MET A 86 -32.93 3.31 1.54
N GLN A 87 -32.92 2.86 0.27
CA GLN A 87 -33.51 3.58 -0.85
C GLN A 87 -35.00 3.88 -0.64
N GLU A 88 -35.77 2.90 -0.17
CA GLU A 88 -37.20 3.07 0.12
C GLU A 88 -37.45 4.11 1.23
N LYS A 89 -36.63 4.11 2.28
CA LYS A 89 -36.81 4.96 3.46
C LYS A 89 -36.31 6.39 3.26
N THR A 90 -35.23 6.56 2.50
CA THR A 90 -34.50 7.82 2.45
C THR A 90 -34.40 8.42 1.05
N GLY A 91 -34.76 7.66 0.01
CA GLY A 91 -34.55 8.03 -1.38
C GLY A 91 -33.11 7.84 -1.86
N MET A 92 -32.25 7.20 -1.07
CA MET A 92 -30.83 7.01 -1.36
C MET A 92 -30.36 5.61 -0.92
N SER A 93 -29.62 4.92 -1.78
CA SER A 93 -28.96 3.65 -1.45
C SER A 93 -27.57 3.90 -0.83
N ALA A 94 -27.02 2.89 -0.16
CA ALA A 94 -25.67 2.95 0.38
C ALA A 94 -24.63 2.99 -0.74
N GLU A 95 -24.84 2.16 -1.78
CA GLU A 95 -24.00 2.09 -2.97
C GLU A 95 -23.90 3.46 -3.67
N ASP A 96 -25.05 4.09 -3.97
CA ASP A 96 -25.09 5.35 -4.70
C ASP A 96 -24.53 6.50 -3.87
N ALA A 97 -24.81 6.53 -2.56
CA ALA A 97 -24.26 7.53 -1.66
C ALA A 97 -22.73 7.43 -1.62
N MET A 98 -22.17 6.25 -1.34
CA MET A 98 -20.73 6.06 -1.26
C MET A 98 -20.05 6.34 -2.61
N LYS A 99 -20.62 5.88 -3.73
CA LYS A 99 -20.13 6.19 -5.07
C LYS A 99 -20.10 7.70 -5.34
N THR A 100 -21.16 8.41 -4.96
CA THR A 100 -21.25 9.85 -5.14
C THR A 100 -20.22 10.59 -4.29
N LEU A 101 -20.03 10.22 -3.02
CA LEU A 101 -19.01 10.81 -2.15
C LEU A 101 -17.60 10.62 -2.69
N ARG A 102 -17.26 9.41 -3.16
CA ARG A 102 -15.96 9.11 -3.79
C ARG A 102 -15.71 10.01 -5.01
N ASN A 103 -16.71 10.12 -5.89
CA ASN A 103 -16.63 10.99 -7.07
C ASN A 103 -16.49 12.47 -6.69
N GLN A 104 -17.19 12.93 -5.65
CA GLN A 104 -17.04 14.29 -5.15
C GLN A 104 -15.60 14.54 -4.71
N LEU A 105 -15.02 13.67 -3.87
CA LEU A 105 -13.65 13.85 -3.37
C LEU A 105 -12.63 13.90 -4.51
N VAL A 106 -12.72 13.00 -5.49
CA VAL A 106 -11.83 13.03 -6.69
C VAL A 106 -11.99 14.36 -7.44
N LYS A 107 -13.20 14.91 -7.51
CA LYS A 107 -13.43 16.17 -8.23
C LYS A 107 -12.96 17.40 -7.45
N VAL A 108 -13.28 17.48 -6.16
CA VAL A 108 -13.07 18.69 -5.36
C VAL A 108 -11.71 18.71 -4.66
N GLN A 109 -11.07 17.54 -4.48
CA GLN A 109 -9.76 17.36 -3.84
C GLN A 109 -9.66 17.85 -2.37
N ASP A 110 -10.76 18.38 -1.83
CA ASP A 110 -10.88 18.94 -0.49
C ASP A 110 -12.14 18.37 0.20
N PRO A 111 -12.00 17.59 1.29
CA PRO A 111 -13.13 17.05 2.04
C PRO A 111 -14.10 18.11 2.56
N GLY A 112 -13.62 19.32 2.86
CA GLY A 112 -14.46 20.43 3.34
C GLY A 112 -15.45 20.96 2.29
N GLN A 113 -15.21 20.63 1.01
CA GLN A 113 -16.03 21.05 -0.13
C GLN A 113 -16.98 19.94 -0.61
N ILE A 114 -17.04 18.81 0.11
CA ILE A 114 -17.95 17.72 -0.20
C ILE A 114 -19.34 18.05 0.32
N GLU A 115 -20.32 17.92 -0.55
CA GLU A 115 -21.73 18.09 -0.24
C GLU A 115 -22.28 16.84 0.46
N ILE A 116 -22.98 17.07 1.57
CA ILE A 116 -23.72 16.04 2.30
C ILE A 116 -24.85 15.50 1.43
N ILE A 117 -24.93 14.18 1.30
CA ILE A 117 -25.98 13.51 0.52
C ILE A 117 -27.24 13.37 1.40
N ALA A 118 -28.35 13.92 0.92
CA ALA A 118 -29.65 13.75 1.55
C ALA A 118 -30.02 12.26 1.59
N GLY A 119 -30.51 11.80 2.75
CA GLY A 119 -30.81 10.38 2.98
C GLY A 119 -29.59 9.52 3.38
N ALA A 120 -28.36 10.06 3.29
CA ALA A 120 -27.12 9.39 3.69
C ALA A 120 -26.21 10.32 4.53
N THR A 121 -26.82 11.18 5.37
CA THR A 121 -26.10 12.21 6.14
C THR A 121 -25.00 11.65 7.05
N GLN A 122 -25.26 10.53 7.73
CA GLN A 122 -24.27 9.89 8.59
C GLN A 122 -23.06 9.41 7.78
N THR A 123 -23.33 8.68 6.69
CA THR A 123 -22.30 8.20 5.76
C THR A 123 -21.46 9.34 5.17
N SER A 124 -22.10 10.47 4.85
CA SER A 124 -21.38 11.64 4.33
C SER A 124 -20.44 12.26 5.37
N LYS A 125 -20.89 12.43 6.61
CA LYS A 125 -20.05 13.00 7.68
C LYS A 125 -18.85 12.12 7.99
N GLU A 126 -19.08 10.82 8.12
CA GLU A 126 -18.03 9.85 8.39
C GLU A 126 -16.99 9.79 7.26
N PHE A 127 -17.46 9.79 6.01
CA PHE A 127 -16.57 9.88 4.85
C PHE A 127 -15.71 11.16 4.87
N ILE A 128 -16.29 12.32 5.16
CA ILE A 128 -15.57 13.60 5.23
C ILE A 128 -14.52 13.57 6.35
N GLU A 129 -14.86 13.07 7.53
CA GLU A 129 -13.94 12.94 8.67
C GLU A 129 -12.77 12.01 8.32
N MET A 130 -13.05 10.85 7.74
CA MET A 130 -12.02 9.89 7.34
C MET A 130 -11.15 10.42 6.19
N ALA A 131 -11.73 11.10 5.20
CA ALA A 131 -10.99 11.71 4.09
C ALA A 131 -10.09 12.84 4.59
N THR A 132 -10.57 13.66 5.53
CA THR A 132 -9.76 14.70 6.19
C THR A 132 -8.55 14.07 6.90
N LYS A 133 -8.77 13.00 7.65
CA LYS A 133 -7.70 12.25 8.32
C LYS A 133 -6.72 11.63 7.33
N ALA A 134 -7.21 11.03 6.25
CA ALA A 134 -6.37 10.41 5.23
C ALA A 134 -5.50 11.43 4.48
N ILE A 135 -6.05 12.59 4.12
CA ILE A 135 -5.28 13.68 3.50
C ILE A 135 -4.27 14.28 4.48
N THR A 136 -4.62 14.42 5.76
CA THR A 136 -3.67 14.85 6.81
C THR A 136 -2.52 13.84 6.93
N ASN A 137 -2.83 12.54 6.99
CA ASN A 137 -1.82 11.47 7.02
C ASN A 137 -0.91 11.54 5.79
N PHE A 138 -1.47 11.76 4.60
CA PHE A 138 -0.69 11.95 3.39
C PHE A 138 0.29 13.14 3.50
N GLN A 139 -0.19 14.29 3.96
CA GLN A 139 0.62 15.50 4.16
C GLN A 139 1.71 15.31 5.23
N ASP A 140 1.44 14.50 6.25
CA ASP A 140 2.37 14.11 7.30
C ASP A 140 3.39 13.03 6.86
N GLY A 141 3.30 12.54 5.61
CA GLY A 141 4.14 11.47 5.10
C GLY A 141 3.76 10.06 5.60
N LYS A 142 2.60 9.91 6.24
CA LYS A 142 2.04 8.63 6.73
C LYS A 142 1.28 7.92 5.61
N HIS A 143 2.00 7.55 4.56
CA HIS A 143 1.48 6.87 3.37
C HIS A 143 2.41 5.72 2.95
N SER A 144 1.89 4.72 2.26
CA SER A 144 2.67 3.61 1.69
C SER A 144 2.87 3.77 0.17
N ALA A 145 3.89 3.11 -0.39
CA ALA A 145 3.92 2.84 -1.82
C ALA A 145 2.91 1.70 -2.10
N ASN A 146 2.08 1.87 -3.12
CA ASN A 146 1.01 0.96 -3.52
C ASN A 146 1.45 -0.51 -3.72
N ASN A 147 1.26 -1.37 -2.71
CA ASN A 147 0.41 -2.58 -2.67
C ASN A 147 0.74 -3.43 -1.42
N TYR A 148 -0.29 -3.84 -0.68
CA TYR A 148 -0.31 -4.89 0.38
C TYR A 148 0.97 -5.12 1.20
N GLY A 149 0.89 -4.78 2.50
CA GLY A 149 1.78 -5.32 3.54
C GLY A 149 2.90 -4.38 3.99
N GLU A 150 2.85 -4.04 5.28
CA GLU A 150 3.92 -4.32 6.25
C GLU A 150 5.36 -4.34 5.70
N ASP A 151 6.19 -3.42 6.23
CA ASP A 151 7.66 -3.51 6.20
C ASP A 151 8.34 -3.62 4.83
N SER A 152 8.00 -2.76 3.85
CA SER A 152 8.57 -2.90 2.50
C SER A 152 10.11 -2.92 2.51
N GLU A 153 10.66 -4.08 2.13
CA GLU A 153 12.09 -4.36 1.96
C GLU A 153 12.78 -3.37 1.00
N VAL A 154 12.00 -2.58 0.27
CA VAL A 154 12.43 -1.48 -0.60
C VAL A 154 13.03 -0.33 0.22
N THR A 155 12.44 0.02 1.38
CA THR A 155 13.02 1.03 2.29
C THR A 155 14.34 0.54 2.88
N ALA A 156 14.38 -0.74 3.28
CA ALA A 156 15.61 -1.39 3.74
C ALA A 156 16.66 -1.50 2.62
N ALA A 157 16.26 -1.76 1.37
CA ALA A 157 17.17 -1.81 0.22
C ALA A 157 17.73 -0.44 -0.17
N VAL A 158 16.93 0.63 -0.06
CA VAL A 158 17.37 2.01 -0.25
C VAL A 158 18.37 2.41 0.84
N ASN A 159 18.09 2.06 2.10
CA ASN A 159 19.00 2.33 3.21
C ASN A 159 20.29 1.49 3.16
N ARG A 160 20.24 0.25 2.67
CA ARG A 160 21.45 -0.57 2.43
C ARG A 160 22.30 -0.06 1.26
N GLY A 161 21.71 0.67 0.31
CA GLY A 161 22.41 1.26 -0.84
C GLY A 161 23.06 2.62 -0.57
N LEU A 162 22.73 3.27 0.56
CA LEU A 162 23.32 4.54 1.00
C LEU A 162 24.11 4.25 2.28
N GLY A 163 25.40 3.93 2.15
CA GLY A 163 26.26 3.48 3.26
C GLY A 163 26.30 4.43 4.47
N ILE A 164 25.37 4.25 5.40
CA ILE A 164 25.46 4.74 6.78
C ILE A 164 25.70 3.52 7.66
N GLU A 165 26.84 3.53 8.35
CA GLU A 165 27.32 2.49 9.23
C GLU A 165 26.31 2.13 10.33
N GLU A 166 26.14 0.82 10.58
CA GLU A 166 25.45 0.30 11.76
C GLU A 166 26.21 0.68 13.05
N PRO A 167 25.54 1.08 14.14
CA PRO A 167 26.09 0.85 15.47
C PRO A 167 25.76 -0.59 15.91
N LYS A 168 26.82 -1.30 16.28
CA LYS A 168 26.86 -2.73 16.61
C LYS A 168 26.06 -3.11 17.86
N THR A 169 25.57 -4.35 17.79
CA THR A 169 25.04 -5.29 18.80
C THR A 169 25.50 -5.17 20.25
N SER A 170 24.59 -5.48 21.19
CA SER A 170 24.88 -6.29 22.39
C SER A 170 23.60 -6.93 22.98
N ASP A 171 23.53 -8.26 22.85
CA ASP A 171 23.12 -9.31 23.81
C ASP A 171 21.86 -9.14 24.70
N ASN A 172 20.87 -10.04 24.60
CA ASN A 172 20.85 -11.39 25.21
C ASN A 172 19.42 -11.96 25.38
N GLN A 173 19.25 -13.23 25.00
CA GLN A 173 18.29 -14.26 25.47
C GLN A 173 16.81 -13.93 25.71
N SER A 174 15.92 -14.59 24.93
CA SER A 174 15.23 -15.84 25.35
C SER A 174 13.81 -15.97 24.77
N SER A 175 13.57 -17.10 24.09
CA SER A 175 12.32 -17.90 24.00
C SER A 175 11.06 -17.25 23.41
N SER A 176 10.26 -17.87 22.54
CA SER A 176 10.11 -19.25 22.09
C SER A 176 9.11 -19.33 20.92
N LYS A 177 9.27 -20.36 20.07
CA LYS A 177 8.23 -21.14 19.34
C LYS A 177 7.19 -20.33 18.55
N TYR A 178 7.06 -20.51 17.22
CA TYR A 178 6.56 -21.75 16.64
C TYR A 178 7.31 -22.21 15.39
N PHE A 179 7.51 -23.52 15.38
CA PHE A 179 8.05 -24.37 14.34
C PHE A 179 6.86 -25.06 13.66
N ASN A 180 6.76 -24.99 12.34
CA ASN A 180 6.22 -26.10 11.56
C ASN A 180 6.96 -26.14 10.22
N GLY A 181 8.17 -26.72 10.25
CA GLY A 181 8.90 -27.11 9.06
C GLY A 181 8.34 -28.42 8.50
N GLY A 182 8.52 -28.60 7.19
CA GLY A 182 8.20 -29.86 6.53
C GLY A 182 8.44 -29.82 5.03
N ASP A 183 9.63 -29.38 4.62
CA ASP A 183 10.12 -29.46 3.25
C ASP A 183 10.12 -30.92 2.75
N GLY A 184 9.64 -31.11 1.52
CA GLY A 184 9.95 -32.30 0.74
C GLY A 184 11.43 -32.29 0.36
N ASN A 185 12.07 -33.47 0.41
CA ASN A 185 13.29 -33.72 -0.33
C ASN A 185 13.21 -35.04 -1.10
N ASP A 186 13.79 -34.97 -2.29
CA ASP A 186 14.10 -36.05 -3.20
C ASP A 186 15.16 -36.99 -2.58
N ALA A 187 15.00 -38.29 -2.83
CA ALA A 187 16.13 -39.22 -2.85
C ALA A 187 15.93 -40.28 -3.93
N THR A 188 16.98 -40.41 -4.72
CA THR A 188 17.22 -41.18 -5.92
C THR A 188 17.14 -42.70 -5.75
N ALA A 189 16.94 -43.37 -6.90
CA ALA A 189 16.97 -44.80 -7.14
C ALA A 189 18.23 -45.56 -6.64
N ASP A 190 18.05 -46.82 -6.24
CA ASP A 190 18.98 -47.92 -6.54
C ASP A 190 18.26 -49.28 -6.45
N ALA A 191 18.80 -50.26 -7.18
CA ALA A 191 18.22 -51.50 -7.64
C ALA A 191 18.35 -52.70 -6.67
N GLY A 192 17.47 -53.69 -6.87
CA GLY A 192 17.85 -55.11 -6.89
C GLY A 192 17.90 -55.90 -5.57
N ALA A 193 16.84 -56.68 -5.31
CA ALA A 193 16.85 -58.13 -5.09
C ALA A 193 15.44 -58.60 -4.69
#